data_AF-A0A1T5HVD8-F1
#
_entry.id   AF-A0A1T5HVD8-F1
#
_cell.length_a   1.000
_cell.length_b   1.000
_cell.length_c   1.000
_cell.angle_alpha   90.00
_cell.angle_beta   90.00
_cell.angle_gamma   90.00
#
_symmetry.space_group_name_H-M   'P 1'
#
loop_
_entity.id
_entity.type
_entity.pdbx_description
1 polymer ?
#
loop_
_entity_poly.entity_id
_entity_poly.type
_entity_poly.pdbx_seq_one_letter_code
_entity_poly.pdbx_strand_id
1 'polypeptide(L)' 'MTPYMNRNGNSNVEAYEIDGDSITVKFMSGRWQYYLYTSQRPGAAVVEQMQDLARQGRGLNSYISRVVRTNFERKW' A
#
# COMPACT_ATOMS: atom_id res chain seq x y z
N MET A 1 -6.33 -10.79 2.80
CA MET A 1 -5.47 -10.08 1.81
C MET A 1 -5.65 -10.60 0.39
N THR A 2 -5.70 -9.68 -0.57
CA THR A 2 -5.74 -9.92 -2.02
C THR A 2 -4.32 -9.86 -2.61
N PRO A 3 -3.88 -10.87 -3.39
CA PRO A 3 -2.59 -10.81 -4.09
C PRO A 3 -2.52 -9.61 -5.03
N TYR A 4 -1.39 -8.90 -5.02
CA TYR A 4 -1.21 -7.74 -5.88
C TYR A 4 -0.89 -8.20 -7.30
N MET A 5 -1.67 -7.74 -8.29
CA MET A 5 -1.55 -8.22 -9.68
C MET A 5 -0.19 -7.92 -10.31
N ASN A 6 0.51 -6.89 -9.82
CA ASN A 6 1.83 -6.48 -10.31
C ASN A 6 1.91 -6.38 -11.85
N ARG A 7 0.98 -5.66 -12.49
CA ARG A 7 0.89 -5.58 -13.96
C ARG A 7 2.14 -5.01 -14.65
N ASN A 8 2.98 -4.28 -13.92
CA ASN A 8 4.25 -3.72 -14.43
C ASN A 8 5.46 -4.63 -14.14
N GLY A 9 5.27 -5.79 -13.50
CA GLY A 9 6.31 -6.78 -13.22
C GLY A 9 7.29 -6.42 -12.08
N ASN A 10 7.53 -5.14 -11.79
CA ASN A 10 8.62 -4.69 -10.92
C ASN A 10 8.16 -4.06 -9.60
N SER A 11 7.14 -4.63 -8.96
CA SER A 11 6.64 -4.18 -7.65
C SER A 11 7.16 -5.04 -6.50
N ASN A 12 7.60 -4.39 -5.41
CA ASN A 12 7.89 -5.10 -4.15
C ASN A 12 6.61 -5.38 -3.31
N VAL A 13 5.44 -4.92 -3.76
CA VAL A 13 4.16 -5.21 -3.10
C VAL A 13 3.72 -6.64 -3.46
N GLU A 14 3.52 -7.46 -2.44
CA GLU A 14 3.07 -8.85 -2.56
C GLU A 14 1.54 -8.95 -2.55
N ALA A 15 0.90 -8.29 -1.58
CA ALA A 15 -0.53 -8.36 -1.36
C ALA A 15 -1.02 -7.10 -0.64
N TYR A 16 -2.33 -6.90 -0.65
CA TYR A 16 -2.97 -5.80 0.08
C TYR A 16 -4.30 -6.23 0.69
N GLU A 17 -4.81 -5.46 1.63
CA GLU A 17 -6.13 -5.61 2.21
C GLU A 17 -6.74 -4.24 2.42
N ILE A 18 -8.00 -4.07 2.02
CA ILE A 18 -8.73 -2.81 2.15
C ILE A 18 -9.85 -3.05 3.16
N ASP A 19 -9.90 -2.19 4.17
CA ASP A 19 -10.96 -2.19 5.18
C ASP A 19 -11.38 -0.75 5.45
N GLY A 20 -12.55 -0.37 4.91
CA GLY A 20 -13.06 1.01 4.94
C GLY A 20 -12.02 2.03 4.45
N ASP A 21 -11.66 2.96 5.34
CA ASP A 21 -10.70 4.03 5.09
C ASP A 21 -9.25 3.64 5.42
N SER A 22 -8.95 2.33 5.35
CA SER A 22 -7.62 1.81 5.58
C SER A 22 -7.17 0.86 4.47
N ILE A 23 -5.86 0.76 4.32
CA ILE A 23 -5.22 -0.25 3.49
C ILE A 23 -4.02 -0.81 4.23
N THR A 24 -3.96 -2.14 4.34
CA THR A 24 -2.76 -2.85 4.78
C THR A 24 -2.03 -3.37 3.55
N VAL A 25 -0.74 -3.04 3.42
CA VAL A 25 0.11 -3.49 2.31
C VAL A 25 1.15 -4.45 2.86
N LYS A 26 1.27 -5.61 2.21
CA LYS A 26 2.33 -6.59 2.44
C LYS A 26 3.40 -6.46 1.37
N PHE A 27 4.66 -6.35 1.77
CA PHE A 27 5.81 -6.32 0.87
C PHE A 27 6.55 -7.67 0.87
N MET A 28 7.08 -8.04 -0.29
CA MET A 28 7.85 -9.27 -0.48
C MET A 28 9.17 -9.25 0.30
N SER A 29 9.75 -8.05 0.48
CA SER A 29 11.02 -7.85 1.17
C SER A 29 11.05 -6.52 1.91
N GLY A 30 11.85 -6.46 2.97
CA GLY A 30 11.99 -5.29 3.83
C GLY A 30 12.21 -5.68 5.28
N ARG A 31 12.52 -4.71 6.14
CA ARG A 31 12.66 -4.94 7.58
C ARG A 31 11.33 -5.36 8.23
N TRP A 32 10.24 -4.81 7.74
CA TRP A 32 8.87 -5.14 8.13
C TRP A 32 8.12 -5.54 6.88
N GLN A 33 7.21 -6.50 6.99
CA GLN A 33 6.46 -6.97 5.83
C GLN A 33 5.13 -6.25 5.69
N TYR A 34 4.50 -5.86 6.80
CA TYR A 34 3.16 -5.29 6.80
C TYR A 34 3.20 -3.82 7.18
N TYR A 35 2.41 -3.02 6.47
CA TYR A 35 2.25 -1.60 6.71
C TYR A 35 0.77 -1.23 6.63
N LEU A 36 0.26 -0.64 7.70
CA LEU A 36 -1.10 -0.12 7.79
C LEU A 36 -1.09 1.38 7.49
N TYR A 37 -1.97 1.78 6.58
CA TYR A 37 -2.25 3.16 6.21
C TYR A 37 -3.72 3.43 6.49
N THR A 38 -4.02 4.54 7.18
CA THR A 38 -5.37 4.93 7.60
C THR A 38 -5.70 6.37 7.15
N SER A 39 -6.98 6.74 7.23
CA SER A 39 -7.42 8.11 7.02
C SER A 39 -6.76 9.14 7.93
N GLN A 40 -6.20 8.71 9.06
CA GLN A 40 -5.42 9.58 9.96
C GLN A 40 -3.97 9.72 9.48
N ARG A 41 -3.33 8.62 9.13
CA ARG A 41 -1.95 8.60 8.62
C ARG A 41 -1.83 7.57 7.49
N PRO A 42 -1.63 8.00 6.24
CA PRO A 42 -1.17 9.31 5.78
C PRO A 42 -2.24 10.39 5.53
N GLY A 43 -3.52 10.06 5.67
CA GLY A 43 -4.62 10.95 5.27
C GLY A 43 -5.58 10.26 4.30
N ALA A 44 -6.87 10.58 4.39
CA ALA A 44 -7.93 9.92 3.60
C ALA A 44 -7.68 9.93 2.08
N ALA A 45 -7.35 11.09 1.50
CA ALA A 45 -7.11 11.21 0.06
C ALA A 45 -5.92 10.36 -0.43
N VAL A 46 -4.87 10.24 0.40
CA VAL A 46 -3.70 9.41 0.07
C VAL A 46 -4.07 7.93 0.16
N VAL A 47 -4.83 7.53 1.18
CA VAL A 47 -5.31 6.15 1.31
C VAL A 47 -6.24 5.76 0.17
N GLU A 48 -7.18 6.62 -0.21
CA GLU A 48 -8.08 6.38 -1.34
C GLU A 48 -7.29 6.16 -2.64
N GLN A 49 -6.28 7.00 -2.90
CA GLN A 49 -5.39 6.82 -4.04
C GLN A 49 -4.60 5.51 -3.97
N MET A 50 -4.15 5.09 -2.78
CA MET A 50 -3.49 3.79 -2.59
C MET A 50 -4.43 2.63 -2.90
N GLN A 51 -5.69 2.71 -2.45
CA GLN A 51 -6.71 1.70 -2.72
C GLN A 51 -7.02 1.59 -4.23
N ASP A 52 -7.13 2.71 -4.93
CA ASP A 52 -7.32 2.74 -6.39
C ASP A 52 -6.14 2.07 -7.14
N LEU A 53 -4.91 2.45 -6.81
CA LEU A 53 -3.70 1.83 -7.39
C LEU A 53 -3.58 0.33 -7.07
N ALA A 54 -4.00 -0.07 -5.87
CA ALA A 54 -4.06 -1.48 -5.46
C ALA A 54 -5.01 -2.28 -6.36
N ARG A 55 -6.24 -1.78 -6.54
CA ARG A 55 -7.27 -2.39 -7.40
C ARG A 55 -6.86 -2.42 -8.87
N GLN A 56 -6.17 -1.38 -9.36
CA GLN A 56 -5.63 -1.37 -10.73
C GLN A 56 -4.46 -2.35 -10.91
N GLY A 57 -3.78 -2.72 -9.82
CA GLY A 57 -2.65 -3.64 -9.86
C GLY A 57 -1.36 -3.05 -10.44
N ARG A 58 -1.23 -1.71 -10.49
CA ARG A 58 -0.04 -1.00 -10.99
C ARG A 58 0.20 0.29 -10.21
N GLY A 59 1.47 0.69 -10.09
CA GLY A 59 1.85 1.99 -9.53
C GLY A 59 1.87 2.12 -8.01
N LEU A 60 1.24 1.19 -7.25
CA LEU A 60 1.16 1.28 -5.79
C LEU A 60 2.53 1.38 -5.10
N ASN A 61 3.48 0.50 -5.44
CA ASN A 61 4.82 0.51 -4.85
C ASN A 61 5.53 1.87 -5.06
N SER A 62 5.52 2.37 -6.29
CA SER A 62 6.14 3.66 -6.63
C SER A 62 5.47 4.84 -5.96
N TYR A 63 4.14 4.81 -5.84
CA TYR A 63 3.37 5.83 -5.12
C TYR A 63 3.74 5.86 -3.64
N ILE A 64 3.81 4.69 -2.99
CA ILE A 64 4.25 4.58 -1.60
C ILE A 64 5.67 5.14 -1.45
N SER A 65 6.62 4.77 -2.30
CA SER A 65 8.00 5.26 -2.19
C SER A 65 8.16 6.78 -2.43
N ARG A 66 7.33 7.37 -3.31
CA ARG A 66 7.47 8.78 -3.71
C ARG A 66 6.65 9.74 -2.85
N VAL A 67 5.42 9.37 -2.52
CA VAL A 67 4.43 10.25 -1.87
C VAL A 67 4.31 9.93 -0.38
N VAL A 68 4.10 8.66 -0.04
CA VAL A 68 3.78 8.25 1.34
C VAL A 68 5.03 8.15 2.21
N ARG A 69 6.11 7.57 1.67
CA ARG A 69 7.41 7.38 2.31
C ARG A 69 7.29 6.71 3.68
N THR A 70 7.46 7.46 4.76
CA THR A 70 7.41 6.98 6.14
C THR A 70 6.10 7.32 6.85
N ASN A 71 5.11 7.85 6.12
CA ASN A 71 3.83 8.26 6.69
C ASN A 71 2.84 7.09 6.67
N PHE A 72 2.93 6.25 7.70
CA PHE A 72 2.06 5.10 7.93
C PHE A 72 1.61 5.11 9.39
N GLU A 73 0.50 4.43 9.67
CA GLU A 73 -0.04 4.30 11.02
C GLU A 73 0.76 3.27 11.83
N ARG A 74 0.98 2.08 11.24
CA ARG A 74 1.64 0.96 11.92
C ARG A 74 2.42 0.11 10.93
N LYS A 75 3.45 -0.58 11.40
CA LYS A 75 4.18 -1.60 10.65
C LYS A 75 4.55 -2.78 11.54
N TRP A 76 4.59 -3.99 10.99
CA TRP A 76 4.95 -5.23 11.69
C TRP A 76 5.47 -6.32 10.74
#